data_AF-A0A225UV56-F1
#
_entry.id   AF-A0A225UV56-F1
#
_cell.length_a   1.000
_cell.length_b   1.000
_cell.length_c   1.000
_cell.angle_alpha   90.00
_cell.angle_beta   90.00
_cell.angle_gamma   90.00
#
_symmetry.space_group_name_H-M   'P 1'
#
loop_
_entity.id
_entity.type
_entity.pdbx_description
1 polymer ?
#
loop_
_entity_poly.entity_id
_entity_poly.type
_entity_poly.pdbx_seq_one_letter_code
_entity_poly.pdbx_strand_id
1 'polypeptide(L)'
;MSAANAKTAFFTMEDAKASFNLFCCVCGIGSLAMPSNYARAGPVFASVALAFMIFANTYATLKLSKVMLVAPSSVKTYGDLGEWALGKWGRFFT
;
A
#
# COMPACT_ATOMS: atom_id res chain seq x y z
N MET A 1 -15.63 15.38 0.51
CA MET A 1 -16.67 14.89 -0.43
C MET A 1 -15.99 14.67 -1.77
N SER A 2 -15.56 13.44 -2.09
CA SER A 2 -15.17 13.11 -3.46
C SER A 2 -16.08 11.97 -3.89
N ALA A 3 -17.21 12.38 -4.47
CA ALA A 3 -18.18 11.49 -5.05
C ALA A 3 -17.52 10.68 -6.17
N ALA A 4 -17.88 9.41 -6.23
CA ALA A 4 -17.67 8.58 -7.40
C ALA A 4 -18.11 9.34 -8.65
N ASN A 5 -17.16 9.66 -9.54
CA ASN A 5 -17.48 9.99 -10.92
C ASN A 5 -16.86 8.93 -11.82
N ALA A 6 -17.65 7.88 -12.04
CA ALA A 6 -17.40 6.78 -12.96
C ALA A 6 -17.54 7.24 -14.43
N LYS A 7 -16.85 8.31 -14.82
CA LYS A 7 -16.81 8.81 -16.20
C LYS A 7 -15.41 9.31 -16.54
N THR A 8 -14.60 8.41 -17.10
CA THR A 8 -13.59 8.69 -18.13
C THR A 8 -12.74 9.96 -17.93
N ALA A 9 -12.00 10.05 -16.83
CA ALA A 9 -10.77 10.83 -16.80
C ALA A 9 -9.62 9.87 -17.13
N PHE A 10 -9.31 9.77 -18.42
CA PHE A 10 -8.14 9.08 -18.95
C PHE A 10 -6.90 9.51 -18.15
N PHE A 11 -6.30 8.57 -17.41
CA PHE A 11 -4.90 8.54 -16.95
C PHE A 11 -4.16 9.90 -17.05
N THR A 12 -4.29 10.76 -16.03
CA THR A 12 -3.52 12.02 -16.03
C THR A 12 -2.02 11.70 -15.91
N MET A 13 -1.16 12.51 -16.52
CA MET A 13 0.29 12.32 -16.48
C MET A 13 0.83 12.25 -15.04
N GLU A 14 0.16 12.89 -14.08
CA GLU A 14 0.53 12.83 -12.66
C GLU A 14 0.25 11.46 -12.03
N ASP A 15 -0.90 10.85 -12.34
CA ASP A 15 -1.25 9.49 -11.89
C ASP A 15 -0.29 8.46 -12.52
N ALA A 16 0.10 8.68 -13.78
CA ALA A 16 1.10 7.87 -14.48
C ALA A 16 2.47 7.93 -13.79
N LYS A 17 2.93 9.14 -13.43
CA LYS A 17 4.21 9.34 -12.73
C LYS A 17 4.18 8.74 -11.32
N ALA A 18 3.07 8.91 -10.59
CA ALA A 18 2.89 8.35 -9.26
C ALA A 18 2.88 6.81 -9.27
N SER A 19 2.14 6.22 -10.22
CA SER A 19 2.09 4.76 -10.39
C SER A 19 3.43 4.19 -10.87
N PHE A 20 4.16 4.88 -11.74
CA PHE A 20 5.51 4.45 -12.15
C PHE A 20 6.52 4.50 -10.99
N ASN A 21 6.45 5.54 -10.15
CA ASN A 21 7.31 5.63 -8.96
C ASN A 21 7.00 4.50 -7.96
N LEU A 22 5.71 4.23 -7.71
CA LEU A 22 5.28 3.09 -6.89
C LEU A 22 5.76 1.75 -7.47
N PHE A 23 5.66 1.57 -8.78
CA PHE A 23 6.14 0.37 -9.47
C PHE A 23 7.65 0.21 -9.33
N CYS A 24 8.43 1.27 -9.55
CA CYS A 24 9.88 1.28 -9.37
C CYS A 24 10.27 0.89 -7.94
N CYS A 25 9.58 1.45 -6.93
CA CYS A 25 9.81 1.10 -5.52
C CYS A 25 9.53 -0.39 -5.22
N VAL A 26 8.45 -0.95 -5.76
CA VAL A 26 8.05 -2.35 -5.52
C VAL A 26 8.95 -3.33 -6.28
N CYS A 27 9.26 -3.03 -7.54
CA CYS A 27 10.10 -3.88 -8.39
C CYS A 27 11.56 -3.94 -7.94
N GLY A 28 12.02 -3.02 -7.09
CA GLY A 28 13.34 -3.05 -6.49
C GLY A 28 13.49 -4.13 -5.41
N ILE A 29 13.49 -3.70 -4.14
CA ILE A 29 13.85 -4.53 -2.98
C ILE A 29 13.01 -5.82 -2.90
N GLY A 30 11.72 -5.73 -3.21
CA GLY A 30 10.80 -6.86 -3.13
C GLY A 30 11.15 -7.99 -4.11
N SER A 31 11.45 -7.66 -5.36
CA SER A 31 11.76 -8.66 -6.40
C SER A 31 13.08 -9.38 -6.13
N LEU A 32 14.06 -8.69 -5.55
CA LEU A 32 15.38 -9.26 -5.28
C LEU A 32 15.34 -10.32 -4.16
N ALA A 33 14.40 -10.21 -3.22
CA ALA A 33 14.27 -11.15 -2.10
C ALA A 33 13.42 -12.39 -2.44
N MET A 34 12.51 -12.30 -3.42
CA MET A 34 11.58 -13.39 -3.75
C MET A 34 12.25 -14.69 -4.22
N PRO A 35 13.30 -14.70 -5.06
CA PRO A 35 13.95 -15.93 -5.50
C PRO A 35 14.55 -16.73 -4.33
N SER A 36 15.18 -16.03 -3.38
CA SER A 36 15.75 -16.64 -2.16
C SER A 36 14.66 -17.24 -1.27
N ASN A 37 13.53 -16.54 -1.11
CA ASN A 37 12.39 -17.03 -0.34
C ASN A 37 11.71 -18.23 -1.01
N TYR A 38 11.56 -18.21 -2.32
CA TYR A 38 11.02 -19.33 -3.10
C TYR A 38 11.93 -20.56 -3.07
N ALA A 39 13.25 -20.36 -3.08
CA ALA A 39 14.23 -21.44 -2.95
C ALA A 39 14.18 -22.14 -1.58
N ARG A 40 13.82 -21.42 -0.50
CA ARG A 40 13.75 -21.97 0.87
C ARG A 40 12.40 -22.59 1.22
N ALA A 41 11.29 -21.97 0.83
CA ALA A 41 9.94 -22.45 1.16
C ALA A 41 9.38 -23.44 0.12
N GLY A 42 9.98 -23.48 -1.08
CA GLY A 42 9.46 -24.22 -2.23
C GLY A 42 8.34 -23.46 -2.96
N PRO A 43 8.11 -23.76 -4.25
CA PRO A 43 7.26 -22.95 -5.13
C PRO A 43 5.78 -22.93 -4.72
N VAL A 44 5.28 -24.00 -4.11
CA VAL A 44 3.87 -24.12 -3.71
C VAL A 44 3.59 -23.28 -2.45
N PHE A 45 4.38 -23.45 -1.38
CA PHE A 45 4.16 -22.68 -0.16
C PHE A 45 4.49 -21.19 -0.34
N ALA A 46 5.53 -20.88 -1.13
CA ALA A 46 5.89 -19.50 -1.44
C ALA A 46 4.79 -18.80 -2.27
N SER A 47 4.17 -19.46 -3.24
CA SER A 47 3.07 -18.86 -4.02
C SER A 47 1.80 -18.66 -3.20
N VAL A 48 1.44 -19.60 -2.32
CA VAL A 48 0.30 -19.44 -1.40
C VAL A 48 0.55 -18.28 -0.42
N ALA A 49 1.75 -18.20 0.16
CA ALA A 49 2.12 -17.12 1.06
C ALA A 49 2.15 -15.75 0.35
N LEU A 50 2.68 -15.70 -0.87
CA LEU A 50 2.71 -14.49 -1.69
C LEU A 50 1.31 -14.03 -2.07
N ALA A 51 0.43 -14.96 -2.46
CA ALA A 51 -0.96 -14.65 -2.75
C ALA A 51 -1.68 -14.08 -1.51
N PHE A 52 -1.54 -14.72 -0.35
CA PHE A 52 -2.12 -14.23 0.89
C PHE A 52 -1.61 -12.83 1.26
N MET A 53 -0.29 -12.60 1.17
CA MET A 53 0.31 -11.29 1.42
C MET A 53 -0.17 -10.22 0.45
N ILE A 54 -0.34 -10.56 -0.83
CA ILE A 54 -0.92 -9.63 -1.82
C ILE A 54 -2.34 -9.24 -1.41
N PHE A 55 -3.21 -10.21 -1.10
CA PHE A 55 -4.58 -9.92 -0.69
C PHE A 55 -4.65 -9.07 0.57
N ALA A 56 -3.86 -9.41 1.60
CA ALA A 56 -3.81 -8.67 2.85
C ALA A 56 -3.33 -7.22 2.63
N ASN A 57 -2.23 -7.04 1.88
CA ASN A 57 -1.67 -5.73 1.62
C ASN A 57 -2.58 -4.86 0.72
N THR A 58 -3.22 -5.44 -0.30
CA THR A 58 -4.20 -4.72 -1.11
C THR A 58 -5.40 -4.28 -0.27
N TYR A 59 -5.96 -5.16 0.57
CA TYR A 59 -7.07 -4.80 1.45
C TYR A 59 -6.69 -3.69 2.44
N ALA A 60 -5.52 -3.80 3.08
CA ALA A 60 -4.99 -2.78 3.98
C ALA A 60 -4.84 -1.44 3.26
N THR A 61 -4.27 -1.44 2.05
CA THR A 61 -4.07 -0.24 1.23
C THR A 61 -5.41 0.41 0.89
N LEU A 62 -6.44 -0.36 0.51
CA LEU A 62 -7.78 0.18 0.24
C LEU A 62 -8.40 0.85 1.47
N LYS A 63 -8.28 0.24 2.64
CA LYS A 63 -8.78 0.82 3.89
C LYS A 63 -8.00 2.07 4.27
N LEU A 64 -6.67 2.05 4.13
CA LEU A 64 -5.80 3.21 4.35
C LEU A 64 -6.12 4.37 3.41
N SER A 65 -6.30 4.12 2.11
CA SER A 65 -6.71 5.16 1.17
C SER A 65 -8.04 5.80 1.57
N LYS A 66 -9.01 5.03 2.08
CA LYS A 66 -10.27 5.59 2.60
C LYS A 66 -10.08 6.43 3.86
N VAL A 67 -9.18 6.02 4.74
CA VAL A 67 -8.85 6.78 5.96
C VAL A 67 -8.13 8.08 5.59
N MET A 68 -7.18 8.03 4.66
CA MET A 68 -6.46 9.22 4.18
C MET A 68 -7.37 10.25 3.49
N LEU A 69 -8.52 9.85 2.94
CA LEU A 69 -9.52 10.79 2.40
C LEU A 69 -10.24 11.61 3.49
N VAL A 70 -10.27 11.12 4.73
CA VAL A 70 -10.89 11.78 5.89
C VAL A 70 -9.83 12.47 6.77
N ALA A 71 -8.57 12.06 6.64
CA ALA A 71 -7.46 12.60 7.40
C ALA A 71 -7.14 14.06 7.02
N PRO A 72 -6.77 14.92 7.99
CA PRO A 72 -6.33 16.29 7.72
C PRO A 72 -4.96 16.29 7.01
N SER A 73 -4.66 17.37 6.27
CA SER A 73 -3.44 17.52 5.46
C SER A 73 -2.12 17.48 6.25
N SER A 74 -2.18 17.52 7.57
CA SER A 74 -1.04 17.30 8.47
C SER A 74 -0.59 15.84 8.53
N VAL A 75 -1.45 14.88 8.16
CA VAL A 75 -1.15 13.45 8.21
C VAL A 75 -0.47 13.01 6.91
N LYS A 76 0.86 12.90 6.94
CA LYS A 76 1.68 12.44 5.81
C LYS A 76 2.33 11.08 6.02
N THR A 77 2.57 10.69 7.27
CA THR A 77 3.26 9.44 7.60
C THR A 77 2.31 8.43 8.22
N TYR A 78 2.66 7.14 8.16
CA TYR A 78 1.91 6.10 8.86
C TYR A 78 1.83 6.36 10.37
N GLY A 79 2.88 6.92 10.98
CA GLY A 79 2.90 7.28 12.40
C GLY A 79 1.98 8.46 12.76
N ASP A 80 1.86 9.46 11.89
CA ASP A 80 0.84 10.52 12.04
C ASP A 80 -0.58 9.97 11.87
N LEU A 81 -0.76 9.03 10.94
CA LEU A 81 -2.05 8.38 10.70
C LEU A 81 -2.44 7.49 11.88
N GLY A 82 -1.48 6.80 12.48
CA GLY A 82 -1.64 6.06 13.73
C GLY A 82 -1.98 6.96 14.90
N GLU A 83 -1.29 8.10 15.05
CA GLU A 83 -1.62 9.09 16.09
C GLU A 83 -3.03 9.67 15.91
N TRP A 84 -3.42 9.93 14.66
CA TRP A 84 -4.76 10.44 14.35
C TRP A 84 -5.86 9.40 14.55
N ALA A 85 -5.62 8.12 14.24
CA ALA A 85 -6.62 7.06 14.34
C ALA A 85 -6.71 6.42 15.75
N LEU A 86 -5.60 6.32 16.49
CA LEU A 86 -5.48 5.58 17.76
C LEU A 86 -4.92 6.44 18.92
N GLY A 87 -4.66 7.72 18.70
CA GLY A 87 -4.07 8.62 19.70
C GLY A 87 -2.59 8.32 19.96
N LYS A 88 -2.05 8.77 21.11
CA LYS A 88 -0.62 8.63 21.46
C LYS A 88 -0.09 7.18 21.43
N TRP A 89 -0.97 6.20 21.63
CA TRP A 89 -0.62 4.79 21.51
C TRP A 89 -0.35 4.37 20.06
N GLY A 90 -1.05 4.96 19.07
CA GLY A 90 -0.82 4.67 17.66
C GLY A 90 0.54 5.15 17.13
N ARG A 91 1.10 6.23 17.69
CA ARG A 91 2.43 6.76 17.37
C ARG A 91 3.58 5.90 17.91
N PHE A 92 3.34 5.18 19.01
CA PHE A 92 4.37 4.37 19.69
C PHE A 92 4.48 2.95 19.12
N PHE A 93 3.40 2.45 18.51
CA PHE A 93 3.31 1.08 17.95
C PHE A 93 3.40 1.01 16.41
N THR A 94 3.48 2.16 15.73
CA THR A 94 3.65 2.28 14.27
C THR A 94 5.09 2.65 13.93
#